data_AF-A0A9E5TM02-F1
#
_entry.id   AF-A0A9E5TM02-F1
#
_cell.length_a   1.000
_cell.length_b   1.000
_cell.length_c   1.000
_cell.angle_alpha   90.00
_cell.angle_beta   90.00
_cell.angle_gamma   90.00
#
_symmetry.space_group_name_H-M   'P 1'
#
loop_
_entity.id
_entity.type
_entity.pdbx_description
1 polymer ?
#
loop_
_entity_poly.entity_id
_entity_poly.type
_entity_poly.pdbx_seq_one_letter_code
_entity_poly.pdbx_strand_id
1 'polypeptide(L)'
;MDLRVETENDLDFGLLEPGDLLLVANPTDIWLVRYLLFWSHVGIVANRGLVDAVRDPRGDYIDQQRWGTVQWVPYRIYRANHDIVALRVKCSPEKRAAAARYALQKVGLPYSPTLRKAFLGHRETDCYSCASLVWQAYLAQGIDLYSFPGRPIFNVLPSLILRSSHVEVIARGVRPERATGAWPKSRLAVERLWFKYVLHSV
;
A
#
# COMPACT_ATOMS: atom_id res chain seq x y z
N MET A 1 12.46 -20.74 27.15
CA MET A 1 11.42 -19.73 27.42
C MET A 1 11.49 -18.77 26.23
N ASP A 2 10.72 -19.07 25.19
CA ASP A 2 10.75 -18.32 23.94
C ASP A 2 10.14 -16.94 24.17
N LEU A 3 10.98 -15.92 24.16
CA LEU A 3 10.56 -14.53 24.02
C LEU A 3 10.00 -14.34 22.61
N ARG A 4 8.76 -14.78 22.38
CA ARG A 4 7.96 -14.28 21.26
C ARG A 4 7.72 -12.80 21.54
N VAL A 5 8.59 -11.96 21.00
CA VAL A 5 8.41 -10.51 21.08
C VAL A 5 7.08 -10.20 20.42
N GLU A 6 6.18 -9.56 21.17
CA GLU A 6 4.88 -9.07 20.72
C GLU A 6 5.07 -7.90 19.74
N THR A 7 5.65 -8.17 18.56
CA THR A 7 5.93 -7.18 17.50
C THR A 7 4.91 -7.18 16.37
N GLU A 8 3.83 -7.95 16.48
CA GLU A 8 2.81 -8.03 15.45
C GLU A 8 1.72 -6.98 15.67
N ASN A 9 1.19 -6.42 14.58
CA ASN A 9 -0.03 -5.62 14.66
C ASN A 9 -1.27 -6.50 14.92
N ASP A 10 -2.27 -5.89 15.55
CA ASP A 10 -3.53 -6.51 15.96
C ASP A 10 -4.60 -6.56 14.86
N LEU A 11 -4.25 -6.34 13.59
CA LEU A 11 -5.22 -6.42 12.50
C LEU A 11 -5.78 -7.86 12.37
N ASP A 12 -7.10 -7.98 12.37
CA ASP A 12 -7.78 -9.22 12.03
C ASP A 12 -7.88 -9.41 10.51
N PHE A 13 -6.99 -10.26 9.96
CA PHE A 13 -6.98 -10.60 8.54
C PHE A 13 -8.18 -11.47 8.12
N GLY A 14 -8.94 -12.04 9.08
CA GLY A 14 -10.15 -12.81 8.80
C GLY A 14 -11.29 -11.96 8.22
N LEU A 15 -11.24 -10.64 8.42
CA LEU A 15 -12.21 -9.68 7.87
C LEU A 15 -11.98 -9.36 6.39
N LEU A 16 -10.81 -9.72 5.84
CA LEU A 16 -10.39 -9.29 4.52
C LEU A 16 -10.98 -10.15 3.41
N GLU A 17 -11.45 -9.49 2.36
CA GLU A 17 -11.95 -10.11 1.14
C GLU A 17 -10.97 -9.94 -0.02
N PRO A 18 -10.99 -10.82 -1.04
CA PRO A 18 -10.24 -10.61 -2.26
C PRO A 18 -10.50 -9.23 -2.87
N GLY A 19 -9.43 -8.47 -3.09
CA GLY A 19 -9.46 -7.12 -3.62
C GLY A 19 -9.40 -6.01 -2.56
N ASP A 20 -9.62 -6.32 -1.28
CA ASP A 20 -9.31 -5.34 -0.21
C ASP A 20 -7.84 -4.92 -0.28
N LEU A 21 -7.53 -3.72 0.21
CA LEU A 21 -6.21 -3.13 0.14
C LEU A 21 -5.62 -3.03 1.53
N LEU A 22 -4.33 -3.31 1.68
CA LEU A 22 -3.61 -3.00 2.92
C LEU A 22 -2.56 -1.94 2.64
N LEU A 23 -2.72 -0.78 3.26
CA LEU A 23 -1.70 0.26 3.27
C LEU A 23 -0.88 0.13 4.55
N VAL A 24 0.44 0.24 4.41
CA VAL A 24 1.35 0.18 5.55
C VAL A 24 2.28 1.37 5.57
N ALA A 25 2.61 1.81 6.78
CA ALA A 25 3.74 2.69 7.02
C ALA A 25 4.96 1.80 7.30
N ASN A 26 5.81 1.64 6.28
CA ASN A 26 6.94 0.72 6.41
C ASN A 26 8.03 1.32 7.34
N PRO A 27 8.44 0.60 8.41
CA PRO A 27 9.48 1.09 9.31
C PRO A 27 10.84 1.29 8.65
N THR A 28 11.15 0.51 7.61
CA THR A 28 12.45 0.53 6.94
C THR A 28 12.58 1.60 5.87
N ASP A 29 11.53 2.38 5.64
CA ASP A 29 11.60 3.48 4.69
C ASP A 29 12.60 4.53 5.14
N ILE A 30 13.31 5.10 4.16
CA ILE A 30 14.19 6.24 4.41
C ILE A 30 13.39 7.39 5.02
N TRP A 31 14.03 8.18 5.89
CA TRP A 31 13.38 9.26 6.63
C TRP A 31 12.54 10.18 5.73
N LEU A 32 13.06 10.50 4.54
CA LEU A 32 12.38 11.35 3.57
C LEU A 32 11.02 10.78 3.13
N VAL A 33 10.96 9.48 2.83
CA VAL A 33 9.71 8.79 2.46
C VAL A 33 8.77 8.77 3.65
N ARG A 34 9.26 8.46 4.87
CA ARG A 34 8.42 8.45 6.08
C ARG A 34 7.84 9.82 6.44
N TYR A 35 8.55 10.89 6.09
CA TYR A 35 8.13 12.27 6.35
C TYR A 35 7.18 12.81 5.29
N LEU A 36 7.39 12.45 4.01
CA LEU A 36 6.57 12.92 2.89
C LEU A 36 5.35 12.03 2.62
N LEU A 37 5.44 10.73 2.91
CA LEU A 37 4.46 9.70 2.55
C LEU A 37 4.31 8.73 3.72
N PHE A 38 3.41 9.05 4.66
CA PHE A 38 3.19 8.19 5.82
C PHE A 38 2.74 6.78 5.41
N TRP A 39 1.78 6.68 4.48
CA TRP A 39 1.46 5.42 3.81
C TRP A 39 2.35 5.27 2.59
N SER A 40 3.36 4.43 2.73
CA SER A 40 4.47 4.29 1.78
C SER A 40 4.36 3.05 0.90
N HIS A 41 3.49 2.11 1.27
CA HIS A 41 3.28 0.88 0.52
C HIS A 41 1.83 0.44 0.54
N VAL A 42 1.42 -0.29 -0.50
CA VAL A 42 0.09 -0.87 -0.61
C VAL A 42 0.16 -2.24 -1.28
N GLY A 43 -0.59 -3.19 -0.75
CA GLY A 43 -0.86 -4.48 -1.38
C GLY A 43 -2.35 -4.69 -1.60
N ILE A 44 -2.70 -5.59 -2.52
CA ILE A 44 -4.08 -6.04 -2.76
C ILE A 44 -4.25 -7.47 -2.26
N VAL A 45 -5.32 -7.72 -1.52
CA VAL A 45 -5.63 -9.02 -0.93
C VAL A 45 -6.00 -10.02 -2.03
N ALA A 46 -5.30 -11.17 -2.06
CA ALA A 46 -5.58 -12.26 -2.98
C ALA A 46 -5.14 -13.61 -2.37
N ASN A 47 -5.95 -14.65 -2.54
CA ASN A 47 -5.64 -16.03 -2.12
C ASN A 47 -5.09 -16.17 -0.69
N ARG A 48 -5.72 -15.52 0.30
CA ARG A 48 -5.28 -15.52 1.72
C ARG A 48 -3.87 -14.94 1.94
N GLY A 49 -3.50 -13.98 1.11
CA GLY A 49 -2.28 -13.20 1.21
C GLY A 49 -2.46 -11.87 0.50
N LEU A 50 -1.36 -11.27 0.09
CA LEU A 50 -1.34 -10.03 -0.69
C LEU A 50 -0.51 -10.21 -1.95
N VAL A 51 -0.92 -9.53 -3.01
CA VAL A 51 -0.05 -9.22 -4.13
C VAL A 51 0.44 -7.79 -3.95
N ASP A 52 1.76 -7.61 -3.98
CA ASP A 52 2.39 -6.30 -3.94
C ASP A 52 3.62 -6.24 -4.85
N ALA A 53 4.22 -5.07 -4.95
CA ALA A 53 5.45 -4.86 -5.70
C ALA A 53 6.45 -4.11 -4.83
N VAL A 54 7.60 -4.73 -4.56
CA VAL A 54 8.63 -4.18 -3.66
C VAL A 54 9.98 -4.06 -4.37
N ARG A 55 10.75 -3.05 -3.97
CA ARG A 55 12.15 -2.92 -4.39
C ARG A 55 13.02 -3.95 -3.68
N ASP A 56 12.92 -3.95 -2.36
CA ASP A 56 13.74 -4.72 -1.43
C ASP A 56 12.81 -5.49 -0.48
N PRO A 57 13.15 -6.73 -0.09
CA PRO A 57 12.38 -7.53 0.86
C PRO A 57 12.41 -6.89 2.26
N ARG A 58 11.38 -7.17 3.08
CA ARG A 58 11.14 -6.44 4.34
C ARG A 58 10.85 -7.37 5.52
N GLY A 59 11.30 -6.94 6.71
CA GLY A 59 10.96 -7.58 7.99
C GLY A 59 11.62 -8.95 8.19
N ASP A 60 11.15 -9.69 9.19
CA ASP A 60 11.78 -10.94 9.67
C ASP A 60 11.62 -12.12 8.71
N TYR A 61 10.99 -11.90 7.56
CA TYR A 61 10.67 -12.91 6.55
C TYR A 61 11.22 -12.54 5.17
N ILE A 62 12.41 -11.92 5.14
CA ILE A 62 13.11 -11.52 3.91
C ILE A 62 13.28 -12.69 2.94
N ASP A 63 13.60 -13.89 3.45
CA ASP A 63 13.86 -15.09 2.64
C ASP A 63 12.63 -15.58 1.85
N GLN A 64 11.45 -15.06 2.18
CA GLN A 64 10.18 -15.42 1.56
C GLN A 64 9.71 -14.39 0.52
N GLN A 65 10.52 -13.36 0.25
CA GLN A 65 10.20 -12.26 -0.65
C GLN A 65 11.14 -12.25 -1.87
N ARG A 66 10.58 -11.89 -3.03
CA ARG A 66 11.34 -11.75 -4.27
C ARG A 66 11.64 -10.28 -4.55
N TRP A 67 12.93 -9.99 -4.71
CA TRP A 67 13.43 -8.64 -4.94
C TRP A 67 12.96 -8.10 -6.29
N GLY A 68 12.72 -6.80 -6.36
CA GLY A 68 12.55 -6.09 -7.62
C GLY A 68 11.42 -6.63 -8.51
N THR A 69 10.38 -7.26 -7.94
CA THR A 69 9.27 -7.85 -8.70
C THR A 69 7.94 -7.67 -8.00
N VAL A 70 6.86 -7.85 -8.77
CA VAL A 70 5.53 -8.13 -8.23
C VAL A 70 5.55 -9.54 -7.64
N GLN A 71 5.05 -9.68 -6.42
CA GLN A 71 5.09 -10.93 -5.67
C GLN A 71 3.76 -11.19 -4.97
N TRP A 72 3.50 -12.45 -4.67
CA TRP A 72 2.49 -12.83 -3.69
C TRP A 72 3.18 -13.13 -2.37
N VAL A 73 2.64 -12.59 -1.27
CA VAL A 73 3.16 -12.78 0.08
C VAL A 73 2.04 -13.15 1.06
N PRO A 74 2.31 -14.02 2.04
CA PRO A 74 1.33 -14.38 3.07
C PRO A 74 1.11 -13.23 4.07
N TYR A 75 -0.06 -13.20 4.73
CA TYR A 75 -0.42 -12.14 5.69
C TYR A 75 0.60 -11.91 6.81
N ARG A 76 1.32 -12.95 7.23
CA ARG A 76 2.39 -12.84 8.25
C ARG A 76 3.45 -11.78 7.91
N ILE A 77 3.72 -11.55 6.63
CA ILE A 77 4.66 -10.50 6.19
C ILE A 77 4.14 -9.11 6.56
N TYR A 78 2.82 -8.92 6.50
CA TYR A 78 2.17 -7.64 6.82
C TYR A 78 1.94 -7.45 8.32
N ARG A 79 1.82 -8.53 9.11
CA ARG A 79 1.74 -8.47 10.59
C ARG A 79 2.94 -7.76 11.23
N ALA A 80 4.11 -7.84 10.61
CA ALA A 80 5.31 -7.18 11.11
C ALA A 80 5.27 -5.63 10.97
N ASN A 81 4.34 -5.05 10.22
CA ASN A 81 4.26 -3.59 10.07
C ASN A 81 3.66 -2.91 11.31
N HIS A 82 4.18 -1.73 11.67
CA HIS A 82 3.74 -1.02 12.88
C HIS A 82 2.34 -0.42 12.77
N ASP A 83 2.04 0.19 11.62
CA ASP A 83 0.77 0.83 11.30
C ASP A 83 0.29 0.24 9.98
N ILE A 84 -0.91 -0.34 10.01
CA ILE A 84 -1.57 -0.91 8.85
C ILE A 84 -3.02 -0.45 8.82
N VAL A 85 -3.52 -0.14 7.64
CA VAL A 85 -4.94 0.16 7.43
C VAL A 85 -5.48 -0.70 6.31
N ALA A 86 -6.61 -1.34 6.59
CA ALA A 86 -7.36 -2.11 5.61
C ALA A 86 -8.42 -1.22 4.95
N LEU A 87 -8.41 -1.19 3.63
CA LEU A 87 -9.38 -0.47 2.83
C LEU A 87 -10.22 -1.43 1.99
N ARG A 88 -11.48 -1.08 1.80
CA ARG A 88 -12.37 -1.74 0.85
C ARG A 88 -12.72 -0.79 -0.28
N VAL A 89 -12.67 -1.30 -1.51
CA VAL A 89 -13.14 -0.53 -2.68
C VAL A 89 -14.66 -0.69 -2.79
N LYS A 90 -15.35 0.46 -2.86
CA LYS A 90 -16.81 0.62 -3.01
C LYS A 90 -17.25 0.20 -4.41
N CYS A 91 -17.27 -1.09 -4.63
CA CYS A 91 -17.77 -1.74 -5.84
C CYS A 91 -18.32 -3.13 -5.51
N SER A 92 -18.74 -3.88 -6.52
CA SER A 92 -19.24 -5.23 -6.30
C SER A 92 -18.12 -6.19 -5.89
N PRO A 93 -18.41 -7.24 -5.10
CA PRO A 93 -17.42 -8.26 -4.75
C PRO A 93 -16.75 -8.91 -5.97
N GLU A 94 -17.47 -9.06 -7.09
CA GLU A 94 -16.94 -9.62 -8.33
C GLU A 94 -15.86 -8.74 -8.94
N LYS A 95 -16.04 -7.40 -8.91
CA LYS A 95 -15.03 -6.45 -9.37
C LYS A 95 -13.80 -6.45 -8.47
N ARG A 96 -13.97 -6.50 -7.14
CA ARG A 96 -12.84 -6.63 -6.20
C ARG A 96 -12.06 -7.92 -6.45
N ALA A 97 -12.75 -9.04 -6.61
CA ALA A 97 -12.12 -10.32 -6.91
C ALA A 97 -11.43 -10.33 -8.30
N ALA A 98 -12.00 -9.65 -9.29
CA ALA A 98 -11.37 -9.49 -10.60
C ALA A 98 -10.08 -8.66 -10.55
N ALA A 99 -10.07 -7.57 -9.77
CA ALA A 99 -8.86 -6.79 -9.52
C ALA A 99 -7.77 -7.63 -8.81
N ALA A 100 -8.15 -8.45 -7.82
CA ALA A 100 -7.22 -9.37 -7.16
C ALA A 100 -6.63 -10.40 -8.15
N ARG A 101 -7.46 -10.98 -9.02
CA ARG A 101 -6.99 -11.88 -10.10
C ARG A 101 -6.06 -11.19 -11.09
N TYR A 102 -6.38 -9.95 -11.47
CA TYR A 102 -5.50 -9.15 -12.32
C TYR A 102 -4.11 -9.03 -11.69
N ALA A 103 -4.03 -8.67 -10.40
CA ALA A 103 -2.75 -8.51 -9.72
C ALA A 103 -1.97 -9.84 -9.64
N LEU A 104 -2.65 -10.96 -9.36
CA LEU A 104 -2.03 -12.30 -9.38
C LEU A 104 -1.38 -12.63 -10.73
N GLN A 105 -2.00 -12.25 -11.85
CA GLN A 105 -1.43 -12.46 -13.18
C GLN A 105 -0.17 -11.61 -13.45
N LYS A 106 0.11 -10.60 -12.62
CA LYS A 106 1.31 -9.77 -12.72
C LYS A 106 2.47 -10.26 -11.87
N VAL A 107 2.27 -11.28 -11.03
CA VAL A 107 3.34 -11.86 -10.21
C VAL A 107 4.51 -12.30 -11.10
N GLY A 108 5.73 -11.92 -10.72
CA GLY A 108 6.95 -12.13 -11.48
C GLY A 108 7.34 -10.97 -12.40
N LEU A 109 6.43 -10.02 -12.69
CA LEU A 109 6.79 -8.84 -13.47
C LEU A 109 7.71 -7.91 -12.67
N PRO A 110 8.58 -7.15 -13.33
CA PRO A 110 9.52 -6.25 -12.66
C PRO A 110 8.85 -5.17 -11.80
N TYR A 111 9.47 -4.86 -10.67
CA TYR A 111 9.22 -3.65 -9.92
C TYR A 111 9.91 -2.47 -10.59
N SER A 112 9.22 -1.33 -10.66
CA SER A 112 9.85 -0.07 -11.08
C SER A 112 9.38 1.07 -10.19
N PRO A 113 10.29 1.72 -9.43
CA PRO A 113 9.92 2.86 -8.63
C PRO A 113 9.53 4.02 -9.53
N THR A 114 8.53 4.77 -9.05
CA THR A 114 7.88 5.92 -9.68
C THR A 114 8.80 6.86 -10.46
N LEU A 115 10.01 7.16 -9.97
CA LEU A 115 10.92 8.08 -10.66
C LEU A 115 11.53 7.47 -11.93
N ARG A 116 11.83 6.16 -11.92
CA ARG A 116 12.49 5.50 -13.06
C ARG A 116 11.58 5.38 -14.28
N LYS A 117 10.26 5.26 -14.09
CA LYS A 117 9.27 5.20 -15.19
C LYS A 117 9.18 6.52 -15.97
N ALA A 118 9.12 7.65 -15.26
CA ALA A 118 9.03 8.98 -15.88
C ALA A 118 10.28 9.32 -16.71
N PHE A 119 11.46 8.84 -16.29
CA PHE A 119 12.72 9.10 -16.99
C PHE A 119 13.07 8.08 -18.09
N LEU A 120 12.58 6.84 -18.03
CA LEU A 120 12.96 5.76 -18.97
C LEU A 120 11.88 5.36 -19.99
N GLY A 121 10.71 6.01 -19.99
CA GLY A 121 9.66 5.75 -20.99
C GLY A 121 9.01 4.35 -20.92
N HIS A 122 9.13 3.66 -19.79
CA HIS A 122 8.50 2.36 -19.61
C HIS A 122 6.97 2.47 -19.62
N ARG A 123 6.30 1.59 -20.37
CA ARG A 123 4.84 1.46 -20.32
C ARG A 123 4.42 0.89 -18.98
N GLU A 124 3.25 1.32 -18.52
CA GLU A 124 2.67 0.91 -17.24
C GLU A 124 2.42 -0.60 -17.13
N THR A 125 2.38 -1.30 -18.27
CA THR A 125 2.16 -2.75 -18.37
C THR A 125 3.38 -3.60 -18.09
N ASP A 126 4.59 -3.03 -18.19
CA ASP A 126 5.84 -3.82 -18.26
C ASP A 126 6.55 -3.89 -16.91
N CYS A 127 6.20 -2.98 -15.99
CA CYS A 127 6.72 -2.95 -14.63
C CYS A 127 5.76 -2.20 -13.71
N TYR A 128 5.77 -2.49 -12.41
CA TYR A 128 4.84 -1.90 -11.46
C TYR A 128 5.53 -1.33 -10.22
N SER A 129 5.07 -0.18 -9.74
CA SER A 129 5.17 0.17 -8.32
C SER A 129 4.00 -0.45 -7.57
N CYS A 130 4.07 -0.50 -6.24
CA CYS A 130 2.99 -1.03 -5.40
C CYS A 130 1.65 -0.33 -5.66
N ALA A 131 1.65 1.01 -5.72
CA ALA A 131 0.45 1.80 -6.00
C ALA A 131 -0.02 1.70 -7.46
N SER A 132 0.90 1.66 -8.45
CA SER A 132 0.48 1.53 -9.85
C SER A 132 -0.14 0.17 -10.15
N LEU A 133 0.32 -0.89 -9.46
CA LEU A 133 -0.28 -2.23 -9.56
C LEU A 133 -1.74 -2.21 -9.12
N VAL A 134 -1.99 -1.66 -7.93
CA VAL A 134 -3.34 -1.56 -7.35
C VAL A 134 -4.24 -0.70 -8.21
N TRP A 135 -3.75 0.47 -8.65
CA TRP A 135 -4.53 1.35 -9.50
C TRP A 135 -4.90 0.70 -10.82
N GLN A 136 -3.95 0.10 -11.54
CA GLN A 136 -4.24 -0.59 -12.81
C GLN A 136 -5.18 -1.78 -12.63
N ALA A 137 -5.03 -2.54 -11.54
CA ALA A 137 -5.92 -3.67 -11.24
C ALA A 137 -7.39 -3.22 -11.16
N TYR A 138 -7.65 -2.09 -10.51
CA TYR A 138 -9.00 -1.51 -10.39
C TYR A 138 -9.45 -0.72 -11.62
N LEU A 139 -8.53 -0.03 -12.29
CA LEU A 139 -8.81 0.67 -13.54
C LEU A 139 -9.28 -0.30 -14.62
N ALA A 140 -8.69 -1.50 -14.69
CA ALA A 140 -9.14 -2.59 -15.55
C ALA A 140 -10.58 -3.07 -15.26
N GLN A 141 -11.13 -2.75 -14.07
CA GLN A 141 -12.53 -3.02 -13.70
C GLN A 141 -13.43 -1.78 -13.83
N GLY A 142 -12.92 -0.71 -14.46
CA GLY A 142 -13.61 0.56 -14.65
C GLY A 142 -13.69 1.42 -13.39
N ILE A 143 -12.76 1.27 -12.44
CA ILE A 143 -12.71 2.05 -11.20
C ILE A 143 -11.39 2.82 -11.15
N ASP A 144 -11.47 4.12 -11.29
CA ASP A 144 -10.29 4.99 -11.19
C ASP A 144 -10.05 5.36 -9.71
N LEU A 145 -9.13 4.65 -9.07
CA LEU A 145 -8.70 4.98 -7.69
C LEU A 145 -7.86 6.26 -7.62
N TYR A 146 -7.51 6.88 -8.75
CA TYR A 146 -6.59 8.01 -8.83
C TYR A 146 -7.10 9.14 -9.74
N SER A 147 -8.18 9.80 -9.33
CA SER A 147 -8.79 10.91 -10.09
C SER A 147 -8.26 12.30 -9.66
N PHE A 148 -6.94 12.50 -9.67
CA PHE A 148 -6.38 13.84 -9.42
C PHE A 148 -6.37 14.69 -10.71
N PRO A 149 -6.93 15.92 -10.71
CA PRO A 149 -6.92 16.79 -11.89
C PRO A 149 -5.48 17.09 -12.34
N GLY A 150 -5.26 17.07 -13.65
CA GLY A 150 -3.94 17.40 -14.22
C GLY A 150 -2.88 16.31 -14.12
N ARG A 151 -3.26 15.07 -13.74
CA ARG A 151 -2.42 13.83 -13.66
C ARG A 151 -0.95 14.18 -13.51
N PRO A 152 -0.47 14.48 -12.29
CA PRO A 152 0.89 14.95 -12.12
C PRO A 152 1.86 13.98 -12.81
N ILE A 153 2.95 14.55 -13.32
CA ILE A 153 4.10 13.81 -13.88
C ILE A 153 4.63 12.76 -12.87
N PHE A 154 4.21 12.88 -11.61
CA PHE A 154 4.43 11.96 -10.50
C PHE A 154 3.32 10.89 -10.42
N ASN A 155 3.73 9.62 -10.55
CA ASN A 155 2.87 8.42 -10.52
C ASN A 155 1.95 8.33 -9.28
N VAL A 156 0.97 7.42 -9.34
CA VAL A 156 0.07 7.05 -8.23
C VAL A 156 0.86 6.74 -6.96
N LEU A 157 0.51 7.39 -5.85
CA LEU A 157 1.08 7.16 -4.52
C LEU A 157 0.09 6.39 -3.64
N PRO A 158 0.55 5.51 -2.72
CA PRO A 158 -0.35 4.78 -1.82
C PRO A 158 -1.26 5.71 -1.01
N SER A 159 -0.72 6.82 -0.52
CA SER A 159 -1.49 7.83 0.22
C SER A 159 -2.60 8.50 -0.60
N LEU A 160 -2.51 8.50 -1.93
CA LEU A 160 -3.54 9.06 -2.81
C LEU A 160 -4.70 8.08 -3.04
N ILE A 161 -4.42 6.76 -3.02
CA ILE A 161 -5.46 5.74 -3.05
C ILE A 161 -6.38 5.86 -1.83
N LEU A 162 -5.82 6.11 -0.64
CA LEU A 162 -6.60 6.32 0.60
C LEU A 162 -7.59 7.49 0.49
N ARG A 163 -7.30 8.48 -0.37
CA ARG A 163 -8.15 9.67 -0.57
C ARG A 163 -9.21 9.48 -1.66
N SER A 164 -9.21 8.34 -2.36
CA SER A 164 -10.20 8.07 -3.39
C SER A 164 -11.61 8.03 -2.78
N SER A 165 -12.58 8.64 -3.44
CA SER A 165 -13.99 8.51 -3.05
C SER A 165 -14.50 7.07 -3.15
N HIS A 166 -13.80 6.23 -3.93
CA HIS A 166 -14.09 4.82 -4.13
C HIS A 166 -13.57 3.91 -3.03
N VAL A 167 -12.87 4.40 -1.99
CA VAL A 167 -12.42 3.55 -0.88
C VAL A 167 -13.09 3.92 0.43
N GLU A 168 -13.16 2.95 1.33
CA GLU A 168 -13.49 3.14 2.74
C GLU A 168 -12.50 2.39 3.62
N VAL A 169 -12.24 2.91 4.83
CA VAL A 169 -11.44 2.21 5.84
C VAL A 169 -12.33 1.20 6.54
N ILE A 170 -11.94 -0.07 6.53
CA ILE A 170 -12.71 -1.16 7.19
C ILE A 170 -12.09 -1.62 8.50
N ALA A 171 -10.77 -1.49 8.65
CA ALA A 171 -10.06 -1.84 9.88
C ALA A 171 -8.70 -1.14 9.93
N ARG A 172 -8.14 -1.05 11.13
CA ARG A 172 -6.78 -0.57 11.38
C ARG A 172 -6.10 -1.52 12.34
N GLY A 173 -4.82 -1.80 12.09
CA GLY A 173 -3.96 -2.49 13.03
C GLY A 173 -2.83 -1.58 13.48
N VAL A 174 -2.49 -1.66 14.76
CA VAL A 174 -1.34 -0.98 15.37
C VAL A 174 -0.58 -1.96 16.27
N ARG A 175 0.71 -1.73 16.49
CA ARG A 175 1.42 -2.49 17.52
C ARG A 175 1.04 -2.06 18.95
N PRO A 176 0.93 -2.99 19.91
CA PRO A 176 0.56 -2.69 21.30
C PRO A 176 1.46 -1.66 21.98
N GLU A 177 2.77 -1.70 21.71
CA GLU A 177 3.79 -0.76 22.20
C GLU A 177 3.56 0.70 21.77
N ARG A 178 2.67 0.94 20.80
CA ARG A 178 2.20 2.27 20.39
C ARG A 178 0.74 2.56 20.69
N ALA A 179 -0.03 1.59 21.16
CA ALA A 179 -1.43 1.79 21.54
C ALA A 179 -1.57 2.72 22.76
N THR A 180 -0.53 2.81 23.61
CA THR A 180 -0.48 3.64 24.82
C THR A 180 0.23 4.99 24.63
N GLY A 181 0.91 5.21 23.49
CA GLY A 181 1.65 6.43 23.20
C GLY A 181 0.84 7.36 22.31
N ALA A 182 0.36 8.47 22.88
CA ALA A 182 -0.27 9.55 22.13
C ALA A 182 0.50 9.83 20.82
N TRP A 183 -0.22 9.86 19.70
CA TRP A 183 0.29 10.32 18.41
C TRP A 183 1.18 11.56 18.64
N PRO A 184 2.43 11.60 18.16
CA PRO A 184 3.24 12.80 18.30
C PRO A 184 2.43 13.95 17.67
N LYS A 185 2.07 14.96 18.47
CA LYS A 185 1.29 16.12 18.00
C LYS A 185 1.94 16.79 16.79
N SER A 186 3.25 16.64 16.65
CA SER A 186 4.06 17.04 15.48
C SER A 186 3.65 16.35 14.19
N ARG A 187 3.07 15.14 14.22
CA ARG A 187 2.71 14.34 13.03
C ARG A 187 1.35 14.71 12.44
N LEU A 188 0.34 14.96 13.29
CA LEU A 188 -0.92 15.60 12.87
C LEU A 188 -0.66 17.01 12.30
N ALA A 189 0.32 17.72 12.87
CA ALA A 189 0.74 19.02 12.36
C ALA A 189 1.42 18.93 10.99
N VAL A 190 2.25 17.90 10.73
CA VAL A 190 2.89 17.66 9.42
C VAL A 190 1.85 17.28 8.37
N GLU A 191 0.91 16.37 8.69
CA GLU A 191 -0.20 16.06 7.78
C GLU A 191 -1.00 17.33 7.47
N ARG A 192 -1.41 18.10 8.50
CA ARG A 192 -2.13 19.37 8.32
C ARG A 192 -1.33 20.42 7.52
N LEU A 193 -0.02 20.52 7.71
CA LEU A 193 0.84 21.44 6.94
C LEU A 193 0.92 21.01 5.47
N TRP A 194 1.12 19.72 5.21
CA TRP A 194 1.15 19.18 3.85
C TRP A 194 -0.21 19.35 3.16
N PHE A 195 -1.31 19.13 3.89
CA PHE A 195 -2.67 19.44 3.43
C PHE A 195 -2.85 20.91 3.06
N LYS A 196 -2.26 21.85 3.82
CA LYS A 196 -2.33 23.28 3.49
C LYS A 196 -1.52 23.64 2.25
N TYR A 197 -0.31 23.09 2.09
CA TYR A 197 0.59 23.46 0.99
C TYR A 197 0.30 22.76 -0.34
N VAL A 198 -0.21 21.53 -0.34
CA VAL A 198 -0.51 20.80 -1.59
C VAL A 198 -1.91 21.11 -2.13
N LEU A 199 -2.82 21.64 -1.31
CA LEU A 199 -4.18 22.04 -1.73
C LEU A 199 -4.35 23.55 -2.01
N HIS A 200 -3.40 24.42 -1.63
CA HIS A 200 -3.51 25.87 -1.88
C HIS A 200 -2.61 26.36 -3.02
N SER A 201 -2.02 25.45 -3.80
CA SER A 201 -1.23 25.77 -5.00
C SER A 201 -1.93 25.36 -6.30
N VAL A 202 -3.24 25.12 -6.26
CA VAL A 202 -4.10 24.90 -7.44
C VAL A 202 -5.46 25.55 -7.19
#